data_AF-A0A542RKR5-F1
#
_entry.id   AF-A0A542RKR5-F1
#
_cell.length_a   1.000
_cell.length_b   1.000
_cell.length_c   1.000
_cell.angle_alpha   90.00
_cell.angle_beta   90.00
_cell.angle_gamma   90.00
#
_symmetry.space_group_name_H-M   'P 1'
#
loop_
_entity.id
_entity.type
_entity.pdbx_description
1 polymer ?
#
loop_
_entity_poly.entity_id
_entity_poly.type
_entity_poly.pdbx_seq_one_letter_code
_entity_poly.pdbx_strand_id
1 'polypeptide(L)'
;MRLIAAIAFKKGVPPLVIQLFSKSLEAACKRTHSRGTHRRGRHEQRLLHTSPDKLKAEEQDELKVWLAQDPHPERLYNALQHMRTVYAAHTEESGKEALQQWIAEHLTSPTAAIRSIAKTVVQWRESIQNYFSFRVTNAPIEGTHNKVKVIKRRAYGYRNIERFKIRIRLECKPAM
;
A
#
# COMPACT_ATOMS: atom_id res chain seq x y z
N MET A 1 -7.96 9.96 18.72
CA MET A 1 -7.11 8.75 18.67
C MET A 1 -7.86 7.48 18.19
N ARG A 2 -8.81 7.57 17.24
CA ARG A 2 -9.62 6.42 16.77
C ARG A 2 -9.84 6.32 15.24
N LEU A 3 -9.11 7.08 14.42
CA LEU A 3 -9.27 7.03 12.96
C LEU A 3 -8.33 6.04 12.23
N ILE A 4 -7.26 5.57 12.88
CA ILE A 4 -6.29 4.67 12.26
C ILE A 4 -6.75 3.19 12.35
N ALA A 5 -7.54 2.83 13.36
CA ALA A 5 -8.02 1.46 13.55
C ALA A 5 -9.09 1.02 12.53
N ALA A 6 -9.92 1.94 12.03
CA ALA A 6 -11.01 1.61 11.09
C ALA A 6 -10.54 1.40 9.63
N ILE A 7 -9.27 1.72 9.33
CA ILE A 7 -8.68 1.55 8.00
C ILE A 7 -8.10 0.13 7.83
N ALA A 8 -7.83 -0.58 8.93
CA ALA A 8 -7.17 -1.89 8.93
C ALA A 8 -8.00 -3.04 8.33
N PHE A 9 -9.33 -2.89 8.19
CA PHE A 9 -10.20 -3.97 7.69
C PHE A 9 -10.57 -3.85 6.21
N LYS A 10 -10.09 -2.81 5.50
CA LYS A 10 -10.64 -2.43 4.19
C LYS A 10 -9.75 -2.73 2.99
N LYS A 11 -8.49 -3.11 3.19
CA LYS A 11 -7.57 -3.52 2.13
C LYS A 11 -6.63 -4.60 2.65
N GLY A 12 -6.09 -5.44 1.79
CA GLY A 12 -5.08 -6.42 2.19
C GLY A 12 -3.94 -5.71 2.93
N VAL A 13 -3.39 -6.33 3.96
CA VAL A 13 -2.32 -5.73 4.78
C VAL A 13 -1.07 -5.38 3.94
N PRO A 14 -0.61 -6.22 2.97
CA PRO A 14 0.50 -5.84 2.09
C PRO A 14 0.22 -4.60 1.23
N PRO A 15 -0.94 -4.49 0.52
CA PRO A 15 -1.34 -3.26 -0.16
C PRO A 15 -1.38 -2.02 0.74
N LEU A 16 -1.71 -2.18 2.02
CA LEU A 16 -1.93 -1.05 2.90
C LEU A 16 -0.63 -0.50 3.49
N VAL A 17 0.34 -1.36 3.81
CA VAL A 17 1.70 -0.92 4.17
C VAL A 17 2.33 -0.15 3.00
N ILE A 18 2.23 -0.65 1.77
CA ILE A 18 2.72 0.04 0.57
C ILE A 18 2.03 1.42 0.41
N GLN A 19 0.73 1.51 0.67
CA GLN A 19 0.01 2.79 0.60
C GLN A 19 0.45 3.81 1.67
N LEU A 20 0.92 3.38 2.84
CA LEU A 20 1.48 4.28 3.85
C LEU A 20 2.75 4.96 3.34
N PHE A 21 3.62 4.19 2.67
CA PHE A 21 4.78 4.74 1.98
C PHE A 21 4.36 5.68 0.85
N SER A 22 3.37 5.30 0.03
CA SER A 22 2.90 6.17 -1.05
C SER A 22 2.46 7.54 -0.55
N LYS A 23 1.61 7.57 0.49
CA LYS A 23 1.14 8.82 1.09
C LYS A 23 2.28 9.64 1.69
N SER A 24 3.26 8.99 2.31
CA SER A 24 4.42 9.65 2.91
C SER A 24 5.36 10.23 1.86
N LEU A 25 5.56 9.51 0.75
CA LEU A 25 6.31 9.98 -0.42
C LEU A 25 5.60 11.14 -1.12
N GLU A 26 4.29 11.07 -1.33
CA GLU A 26 3.51 12.19 -1.86
C GLU A 26 3.64 13.45 -0.99
N ALA A 27 3.59 13.28 0.34
CA ALA A 27 3.77 14.38 1.27
C ALA A 27 5.20 14.95 1.24
N ALA A 28 6.22 14.09 1.11
CA ALA A 28 7.61 14.50 0.95
C ALA A 28 7.82 15.29 -0.36
N CYS A 29 7.30 14.80 -1.48
CA CYS A 29 7.42 15.44 -2.79
C CYS A 29 6.72 16.81 -2.85
N LYS A 30 5.61 16.98 -2.12
CA LYS A 30 4.92 18.28 -2.01
C LYS A 30 5.72 19.33 -1.23
N ARG A 31 6.66 18.92 -0.37
CA ARG A 31 7.52 19.84 0.39
C ARG A 31 8.70 20.33 -0.44
N THR A 32 9.25 19.46 -1.28
CA THR A 32 10.36 19.79 -2.19
C THR A 32 9.91 20.60 -3.38
N HIS A 33 8.72 20.30 -3.93
CA HIS A 33 8.16 21.05 -5.05
C HIS A 33 7.29 22.23 -4.59
N SER A 34 7.90 23.40 -4.45
CA SER A 34 7.14 24.65 -4.59
C SER A 34 6.81 24.85 -6.08
N ARG A 35 5.53 24.70 -6.46
CA ARG A 35 4.97 25.10 -7.78
C ARG A 35 5.52 24.40 -9.05
N GLY A 36 5.64 23.07 -9.07
CA GLY A 36 5.80 22.31 -10.33
C GLY A 36 4.46 22.06 -11.06
N THR A 37 4.48 21.95 -12.39
CA THR A 37 3.27 21.61 -13.19
C THR A 37 2.69 20.25 -12.80
N HIS A 38 1.35 20.13 -12.74
CA HIS A 38 0.64 18.90 -12.33
C HIS A 38 1.09 17.64 -13.11
N ARG A 39 1.61 17.78 -14.33
CA ARG A 39 2.11 16.64 -15.12
C ARG A 39 3.39 16.03 -14.54
N ARG A 40 4.31 16.85 -14.03
CA ARG A 40 5.61 16.39 -13.50
C ARG A 40 5.43 15.58 -12.20
N GLY A 41 4.58 16.07 -11.30
CA GLY A 41 4.28 15.35 -10.06
C GLY A 41 3.60 13.99 -10.26
N ARG A 42 2.78 13.81 -11.32
CA ARG A 42 2.21 12.48 -11.65
C ARG A 42 3.26 11.51 -12.19
N HIS A 43 4.23 12.02 -12.96
CA HIS A 43 5.31 11.20 -13.51
C HIS A 43 6.22 10.69 -12.39
N GLU A 44 6.69 11.59 -11.51
CA GLU A 44 7.52 11.26 -10.35
C GLU A 44 6.82 10.27 -9.40
N GLN A 45 5.53 10.49 -9.11
CA GLN A 45 4.74 9.54 -8.32
C GLN A 45 4.66 8.15 -8.96
N ARG A 46 4.51 8.08 -10.28
CA ARG A 46 4.51 6.80 -11.00
C ARG A 46 5.85 6.10 -10.83
N LEU A 47 6.96 6.82 -11.00
CA LEU A 47 8.30 6.24 -10.85
C LEU A 47 8.50 5.66 -9.44
N LEU A 48 8.17 6.44 -8.42
CA LEU A 48 8.25 6.01 -7.01
C LEU A 48 7.39 4.78 -6.66
N HIS A 49 6.21 4.65 -7.27
CA HIS A 49 5.31 3.53 -7.01
C HIS A 49 5.60 2.31 -7.88
N THR A 50 6.45 2.42 -8.88
CA THR A 50 6.81 1.30 -9.74
C THR A 50 7.95 0.50 -9.10
N SER A 51 8.02 -0.81 -9.35
CA SER A 51 9.18 -1.62 -8.95
C SER A 51 10.38 -1.22 -9.80
N PRO A 52 11.61 -1.15 -9.27
CA PRO A 52 12.80 -0.86 -10.06
C PRO A 52 12.89 -1.75 -11.31
N ASP A 53 12.56 -3.03 -11.17
CA ASP A 53 12.62 -4.05 -12.25
C ASP A 53 11.65 -3.80 -13.40
N LYS A 54 10.66 -2.91 -13.21
CA LYS A 54 9.64 -2.57 -14.21
C LYS A 54 9.89 -1.21 -14.85
N LEU A 55 10.88 -0.46 -14.38
CA LEU A 55 11.26 0.84 -14.92
C LEU A 55 12.26 0.65 -16.07
N LYS A 56 12.20 1.52 -17.07
CA LYS A 56 13.23 1.58 -18.11
C LYS A 56 14.55 2.08 -17.51
N ALA A 57 15.68 1.74 -18.14
CA ALA A 57 17.00 2.19 -17.69
C ALA A 57 17.06 3.73 -17.56
N GLU A 58 16.55 4.46 -18.54
CA GLU A 58 16.44 5.93 -18.53
C GLU A 58 15.65 6.46 -17.31
N GLU A 59 14.52 5.82 -17.00
CA GLU A 59 13.66 6.20 -15.87
C GLU A 59 14.30 5.89 -14.51
N GLN A 60 15.12 4.83 -14.44
CA GLN A 60 15.88 4.49 -13.24
C GLN A 60 16.97 5.52 -12.97
N ASP A 61 17.67 5.97 -14.01
CA ASP A 61 18.73 6.97 -13.86
C ASP A 61 18.14 8.35 -13.53
N GLU A 62 17.01 8.72 -14.13
CA GLU A 62 16.24 9.92 -13.74
C GLU A 62 15.85 9.85 -12.25
N LEU A 63 15.33 8.70 -11.80
CA LEU A 63 14.92 8.51 -10.42
C LEU A 63 16.10 8.62 -9.45
N LYS A 64 17.27 8.05 -9.77
CA LYS A 64 18.48 8.16 -8.95
C LYS A 64 18.93 9.61 -8.83
N VAL A 65 19.01 10.34 -9.94
CA VAL A 65 19.41 11.75 -9.95
C VAL A 65 18.47 12.58 -9.10
N TRP A 66 17.16 12.30 -9.17
CA TRP A 66 16.17 13.02 -8.37
C TRP A 66 16.24 12.68 -6.88
N LEU A 67 16.36 11.39 -6.51
CA LEU A 67 16.49 10.98 -5.11
C LEU A 67 17.79 11.52 -4.48
N ALA A 68 18.86 11.69 -5.25
CA ALA A 68 20.11 12.27 -4.77
C ALA A 68 19.99 13.76 -4.35
N GLN A 69 18.92 14.46 -4.76
CA GLN A 69 18.71 15.87 -4.43
C GLN A 69 18.19 16.09 -3.01
N ASP A 70 17.47 15.12 -2.44
CA ASP A 70 16.91 15.21 -1.09
C ASP A 70 17.02 13.86 -0.36
N PRO A 71 17.75 13.78 0.77
CA PRO A 71 17.87 12.56 1.59
C PRO A 71 16.54 12.04 2.14
N HIS A 72 15.50 12.88 2.26
CA HIS A 72 14.22 12.49 2.84
C HIS A 72 13.39 11.52 1.95
N PRO A 73 13.06 11.86 0.69
CA PRO A 73 12.39 10.94 -0.23
C PRO A 73 13.24 9.72 -0.57
N GLU A 74 14.57 9.85 -0.63
CA GLU A 74 15.50 8.72 -0.84
C GLU A 74 15.34 7.67 0.26
N ARG A 75 15.41 8.07 1.53
CA ARG A 75 15.23 7.14 2.66
C ARG A 75 13.85 6.48 2.65
N LEU A 76 12.80 7.23 2.31
CA LEU A 76 11.44 6.69 2.21
C LEU A 76 11.31 5.68 1.07
N TYR A 77 11.94 5.95 -0.06
CA TYR A 77 11.98 5.05 -1.21
C TYR A 77 12.73 3.76 -0.88
N ASN A 78 13.91 3.86 -0.27
CA ASN A 78 14.71 2.70 0.14
C ASN A 78 13.96 1.82 1.15
N ALA A 79 13.30 2.44 2.14
CA ALA A 79 12.45 1.73 3.10
C ALA A 79 11.29 0.98 2.43
N LEU A 80 10.66 1.59 1.42
CA LEU A 80 9.62 0.96 0.61
C LEU A 80 10.16 -0.23 -0.20
N GLN A 81 11.32 -0.09 -0.85
CA GLN A 81 11.90 -1.20 -1.60
C GLN A 81 12.30 -2.35 -0.68
N HIS A 82 12.88 -2.08 0.49
CA HIS A 82 13.15 -3.11 1.48
C HIS A 82 11.85 -3.79 1.95
N MET A 83 10.76 -3.05 2.16
CA MET A 83 9.48 -3.69 2.49
C MET A 83 8.95 -4.59 1.35
N ARG A 84 9.23 -4.25 0.08
CA ARG A 84 8.86 -5.11 -1.06
C ARG A 84 9.66 -6.40 -1.09
N THR A 85 10.95 -6.37 -0.76
CA THR A 85 11.77 -7.60 -0.67
C THR A 85 11.27 -8.49 0.46
N VAL A 86 10.87 -7.92 1.61
CA VAL A 86 10.20 -8.65 2.70
C VAL A 86 8.96 -9.39 2.18
N TYR A 87 8.09 -8.73 1.41
CA TYR A 87 6.89 -9.37 0.85
C TYR A 87 7.18 -10.38 -0.27
N ALA A 88 8.34 -10.31 -0.92
CA ALA A 88 8.78 -11.24 -1.95
C ALA A 88 9.30 -12.57 -1.39
N ALA A 89 9.56 -12.66 -0.08
CA ALA A 89 10.01 -13.89 0.56
C ALA A 89 9.06 -15.08 0.27
N HIS A 90 9.65 -16.21 -0.12
CA HIS A 90 8.92 -17.41 -0.57
C HIS A 90 8.49 -18.34 0.57
N THR A 91 9.19 -18.30 1.71
CA THR A 91 8.87 -19.12 2.89
C THR A 91 8.32 -18.26 4.03
N GLU A 92 7.51 -18.86 4.88
CA GLU A 92 6.94 -18.18 6.04
C GLU A 92 8.02 -17.73 7.03
N GLU A 93 8.97 -18.60 7.32
CA GLU A 93 10.07 -18.34 8.24
C GLU A 93 10.94 -17.17 7.76
N SER A 94 11.39 -17.21 6.50
CA SER A 94 12.14 -16.10 5.89
C SER A 94 11.35 -14.81 5.87
N GLY A 95 10.05 -14.85 5.57
CA GLY A 95 9.20 -13.65 5.58
C GLY A 95 9.04 -13.04 6.98
N LYS A 96 8.91 -13.88 8.01
CA LYS A 96 8.83 -13.45 9.42
C LYS A 96 10.14 -12.84 9.91
N GLU A 97 11.26 -13.45 9.58
CA GLU A 97 12.60 -12.94 9.90
C GLU A 97 12.89 -11.61 9.19
N ALA A 98 12.65 -11.56 7.87
CA ALA A 98 12.84 -10.34 7.09
C ALA A 98 11.95 -9.20 7.60
N LEU A 99 10.70 -9.48 7.98
CA LEU A 99 9.81 -8.50 8.60
C LEU A 99 10.37 -7.98 9.94
N GLN A 100 10.90 -8.87 10.77
CA GLN A 100 11.48 -8.50 12.06
C GLN A 100 12.73 -7.64 11.89
N GLN A 101 13.61 -8.01 10.97
CA GLN A 101 14.78 -7.22 10.60
C GLN A 101 14.37 -5.84 10.10
N TRP A 102 13.41 -5.79 9.17
CA TRP A 102 12.89 -4.54 8.63
C TRP A 102 12.37 -3.60 9.73
N ILE A 103 11.59 -4.14 10.68
CA ILE A 103 11.08 -3.38 11.82
C ILE A 103 12.21 -2.83 12.68
N ALA A 104 13.20 -3.66 13.03
CA ALA A 104 14.32 -3.27 13.88
C ALA A 104 15.13 -2.11 13.27
N GLU A 105 15.41 -2.19 11.96
CA GLU A 105 16.14 -1.15 11.24
C GLU A 105 15.37 0.17 11.12
N HIS A 106 14.04 0.11 10.92
CA HIS A 106 13.26 1.31 10.58
C HIS A 106 12.61 1.99 11.79
N LEU A 107 12.56 1.34 12.96
CA LEU A 107 12.07 1.94 14.21
C LEU A 107 12.98 3.05 14.75
N THR A 108 14.29 2.95 14.52
CA THR A 108 15.31 3.92 14.96
C THR A 108 15.69 4.92 13.87
N SER A 109 15.02 4.87 12.71
CA SER A 109 15.31 5.76 11.58
C SER A 109 15.25 7.24 11.97
N PRO A 110 16.20 8.09 11.51
CA PRO A 110 16.15 9.53 11.75
C PRO A 110 14.91 10.20 11.13
N THR A 111 14.29 9.55 10.15
CA THR A 111 13.11 10.08 9.46
C THR A 111 11.83 9.75 10.24
N ALA A 112 11.18 10.77 10.80
CA ALA A 112 9.95 10.60 11.58
C ALA A 112 8.82 9.89 10.83
N ALA A 113 8.67 10.12 9.51
CA ALA A 113 7.70 9.43 8.67
C ALA A 113 7.95 7.92 8.64
N ILE A 114 9.21 7.49 8.46
CA ILE A 114 9.59 6.08 8.46
C ILE A 114 9.29 5.44 9.81
N ARG A 115 9.68 6.09 10.93
CA ARG A 115 9.37 5.58 12.27
C ARG A 115 7.88 5.41 12.51
N SER A 116 7.06 6.35 12.03
CA SER A 116 5.60 6.25 12.13
C SER A 116 5.05 5.04 11.36
N ILE A 117 5.57 4.79 10.16
CA ILE A 117 5.20 3.61 9.38
C ILE A 117 5.65 2.34 10.09
N ALA A 118 6.89 2.28 10.57
CA ALA A 118 7.42 1.14 11.30
C ALA A 118 6.57 0.79 12.54
N LYS A 119 6.13 1.78 13.32
CA LYS A 119 5.18 1.57 14.43
C LYS A 119 3.86 0.95 13.97
N THR A 120 3.36 1.38 12.81
CA THR A 120 2.12 0.82 12.23
C THR A 120 2.33 -0.62 11.75
N VAL A 121 3.49 -0.91 11.16
CA VAL A 121 3.87 -2.27 10.77
C VAL A 121 3.96 -3.18 12.00
N VAL A 122 4.53 -2.71 13.11
CA VAL A 122 4.52 -3.44 14.39
C VAL A 122 3.10 -3.74 14.85
N GLN A 123 2.20 -2.75 14.79
CA GLN A 123 0.79 -2.92 15.18
C GLN A 123 0.08 -3.99 14.34
N TRP A 124 0.43 -4.15 13.06
CA TRP A 124 -0.16 -5.15 12.17
C TRP A 124 0.71 -6.38 11.95
N ARG A 125 1.74 -6.58 12.78
CA ARG A 125 2.72 -7.66 12.62
C ARG A 125 2.05 -9.01 12.40
N GLU A 126 1.11 -9.39 13.26
CA GLU A 126 0.39 -10.67 13.15
C GLU A 126 -0.31 -10.82 11.80
N SER A 127 -1.04 -9.79 11.37
CA SER A 127 -1.75 -9.82 10.09
C SER A 127 -0.80 -9.84 8.88
N ILE A 128 0.38 -9.21 8.99
CA ILE A 128 1.44 -9.30 7.97
C ILE A 128 2.07 -10.69 7.98
N GLN A 129 2.27 -11.31 9.14
CA GLN A 129 2.83 -12.65 9.23
C GLN A 129 1.90 -13.70 8.62
N ASN A 130 0.59 -13.57 8.85
CA ASN A 130 -0.43 -14.42 8.22
C ASN A 130 -0.41 -14.34 6.69
N TYR A 131 0.04 -13.22 6.11
CA TYR A 131 0.21 -13.15 4.66
C TYR A 131 1.25 -14.16 4.15
N PHE A 132 2.32 -14.46 4.90
CA PHE A 132 3.31 -15.43 4.46
C PHE A 132 2.82 -16.88 4.55
N SER A 133 1.98 -17.20 5.54
CA SER A 133 1.38 -18.53 5.70
C SER A 133 0.33 -18.83 4.62
N PHE A 134 -0.57 -17.88 4.36
CA PHE A 134 -1.75 -18.14 3.52
C PHE A 134 -1.63 -17.55 2.11
N ARG A 135 -0.80 -16.51 1.92
CA ARG A 135 -0.75 -15.66 0.70
C ARG A 135 -2.10 -15.17 0.19
N VAL A 136 -3.12 -15.22 1.04
CA VAL A 136 -4.45 -14.70 0.74
C VAL A 136 -4.39 -13.19 0.81
N THR A 137 -4.73 -12.55 -0.30
CA THR A 137 -4.93 -11.10 -0.36
C THR A 137 -6.42 -10.80 -0.25
N ASN A 138 -6.80 -9.62 0.25
CA ASN A 138 -8.19 -9.18 0.25
C ASN A 138 -8.72 -8.82 -1.15
N ALA A 139 -7.97 -9.08 -2.23
CA ALA A 139 -8.36 -8.73 -3.59
C ALA A 139 -9.73 -9.31 -4.01
N PRO A 140 -10.09 -10.58 -3.71
CA PRO A 140 -11.43 -11.11 -4.02
C PRO A 140 -12.55 -10.40 -3.25
N ILE A 141 -12.28 -10.08 -1.97
CA ILE A 141 -13.23 -9.35 -1.11
C ILE A 141 -13.42 -7.92 -1.64
N GLU A 142 -12.35 -7.24 -2.04
CA GLU A 142 -12.40 -5.92 -2.67
C GLU A 142 -13.18 -5.93 -3.99
N GLY A 143 -12.97 -6.94 -4.83
CA GLY A 143 -13.75 -7.13 -6.06
C GLY A 143 -15.24 -7.27 -5.77
N THR A 144 -15.59 -8.05 -4.76
CA THR A 144 -16.97 -8.22 -4.29
C THR A 144 -17.56 -6.90 -3.77
N HIS A 145 -16.83 -6.17 -2.92
CA HIS A 145 -17.25 -4.86 -2.43
C HIS A 145 -17.47 -3.85 -3.57
N ASN A 146 -16.59 -3.82 -4.56
CA ASN A 146 -16.74 -2.94 -5.71
C ASN A 146 -17.98 -3.30 -6.52
N LYS A 147 -18.23 -4.60 -6.72
CA LYS A 147 -19.44 -5.09 -7.39
C LYS A 147 -20.70 -4.66 -6.64
N VAL A 148 -20.76 -4.85 -5.32
CA VAL A 148 -21.88 -4.37 -4.49
C VAL A 148 -22.10 -2.85 -4.63
N LYS A 149 -21.02 -2.05 -4.64
CA LYS A 149 -21.12 -0.60 -4.89
C LYS A 149 -21.65 -0.27 -6.28
N VAL A 150 -21.26 -1.01 -7.31
CA VAL A 150 -21.79 -0.85 -8.67
C VAL A 150 -23.28 -1.20 -8.70
N ILE A 151 -23.70 -2.30 -8.07
CA ILE A 151 -25.11 -2.70 -7.94
C ILE A 151 -25.93 -1.59 -7.28
N LYS A 152 -25.42 -1.00 -6.20
CA LYS A 152 -26.08 0.12 -5.52
C LYS A 152 -26.19 1.36 -6.42
N ARG A 153 -25.14 1.70 -7.17
CA ARG A 153 -25.12 2.90 -8.06
C ARG A 153 -26.10 2.79 -9.22
N ARG A 154 -26.14 1.66 -9.93
CA ARG A 154 -27.03 1.49 -11.09
C ARG A 154 -28.52 1.40 -10.72
N ALA A 155 -28.83 1.06 -9.48
CA ALA A 155 -30.21 0.91 -9.02
C ALA A 155 -30.86 2.24 -8.59
N TYR A 156 -30.08 3.33 -8.50
CA TYR A 156 -30.53 4.64 -8.04
C TYR A 156 -31.22 4.63 -6.66
N GLY A 157 -30.95 3.60 -5.85
CA GLY A 157 -31.52 3.40 -4.52
C GLY A 157 -32.47 2.20 -4.46
N TYR A 158 -32.38 1.44 -3.36
CA TYR A 158 -33.31 0.36 -3.07
C TYR A 158 -34.24 0.81 -1.94
N ARG A 159 -35.55 0.81 -2.19
CA ARG A 159 -36.58 1.04 -1.14
C ARG A 159 -36.73 -0.17 -0.21
N ASN A 160 -36.43 -1.36 -0.71
CA ASN A 160 -36.53 -2.62 0.04
C ASN A 160 -35.15 -3.29 0.10
N ILE A 161 -34.64 -3.48 1.32
CA ILE A 161 -33.32 -4.07 1.56
C ILE A 161 -33.24 -5.56 1.19
N GLU A 162 -34.34 -6.30 1.29
CA GLU A 162 -34.38 -7.72 0.89
C GLU A 162 -34.18 -7.87 -0.61
N ARG A 163 -34.78 -6.98 -1.41
CA ARG A 163 -34.52 -6.95 -2.87
C ARG A 163 -33.05 -6.64 -3.18
N PHE A 164 -32.40 -5.80 -2.38
CA PHE A 164 -30.97 -5.54 -2.52
C PHE A 164 -30.12 -6.78 -2.18
N LYS A 165 -30.43 -7.46 -1.08
CA LYS A 165 -29.74 -8.71 -0.68
C LYS A 165 -29.89 -9.80 -1.75
N ILE A 166 -31.10 -9.99 -2.28
CA ILE A 166 -31.35 -10.95 -3.38
C ILE A 166 -30.49 -10.60 -4.59
N ARG A 167 -30.44 -9.31 -4.98
CA ARG A 167 -29.61 -8.87 -6.11
C ARG A 167 -28.12 -9.11 -5.90
N ILE A 168 -27.62 -8.87 -4.68
CA ILE A 168 -26.23 -9.19 -4.33
C ILE A 168 -25.97 -10.68 -4.48
N ARG A 169 -26.83 -11.55 -3.92
CA ARG A 169 -26.67 -13.02 -4.02
C ARG A 169 -26.68 -13.53 -5.46
N LEU A 170 -27.50 -12.93 -6.32
CA LEU A 170 -27.57 -13.30 -7.74
C LEU A 170 -26.31 -12.93 -8.52
N GLU A 171 -25.68 -11.80 -8.22
CA GLU A 171 -24.58 -11.25 -9.04
C GLU A 171 -23.18 -11.44 -8.45
N CYS A 172 -23.09 -11.51 -7.13
CA CYS A 172 -21.89 -11.86 -6.39
C CYS A 172 -22.01 -13.35 -6.03
N LYS A 173 -21.85 -14.23 -7.03
CA LYS A 173 -21.67 -15.65 -6.75
C LYS A 173 -20.38 -15.83 -5.95
N PRO A 174 -20.37 -16.57 -4.82
CA PRO A 174 -19.12 -17.04 -4.27
C PRO A 174 -18.45 -17.92 -5.32
N ALA A 175 -17.14 -17.75 -5.53
CA ALA A 175 -16.36 -18.76 -6.24
C ALA A 175 -16.52 -20.06 -5.43
N MET A 176 -17.11 -21.08 -6.05
CA MET A 176 -17.07 -22.44 -5.50
C MET A 176 -15.64 -22.96 -5.57
#